data_AF-A0A960K6K0-F1
#
_entry.id   AF-A0A960K6K0-F1
#
_cell.length_a   1.000
_cell.length_b   1.000
_cell.length_c   1.000
_cell.angle_alpha   90.00
_cell.angle_beta   90.00
_cell.angle_gamma   90.00
#
_symmetry.space_group_name_H-M   'P 1'
#
loop_
_entity.id
_entity.type
_entity.pdbx_description
1 polymer ?
#
loop_
_entity_poly.entity_id
_entity_poly.type
_entity_poly.pdbx_seq_one_letter_code
_entity_poly.pdbx_strand_id
1 'polypeptide(L)'
;MAASETPRKGPGKHDAGLGADPPLQKPALRLAIPVWSAVWVILAGVSLALAYRHLEPPPEIPLFQAILVVAVICLFAAVMPGLMLLVRQNREIWSLVCVALLVVGSSAGIHAGGISWQAGIAAVVFGSLTLYFARQLFGALQQGEQARFERHWGGLGGALQGWRVTRPAIYLTSTLIFGALLGAILLADRVLQARTADAGKTPAA
;
A
#
# COMPACT_ATOMS: atom_id res chain seq x y z
N MET A 1 -40.22 53.58 -38.00
CA MET A 1 -39.76 52.32 -37.38
C MET A 1 -38.33 52.09 -37.81
N ALA A 2 -37.36 52.50 -36.97
CA ALA A 2 -35.93 52.39 -37.24
C ALA A 2 -35.39 51.20 -36.44
N ALA A 3 -34.82 50.21 -37.13
CA ALA A 3 -34.22 49.04 -36.51
C ALA A 3 -32.86 49.41 -35.91
N SER A 4 -32.73 49.25 -34.59
CA SER A 4 -31.47 49.48 -33.88
C SER A 4 -30.53 48.29 -34.11
N GLU A 5 -29.45 48.53 -34.85
CA GLU A 5 -28.34 47.59 -34.98
C GLU A 5 -27.58 47.48 -33.65
N THR A 6 -27.70 46.33 -32.99
CA THR A 6 -26.89 46.02 -31.81
C THR A 6 -25.45 45.69 -32.24
N PRO A 7 -24.43 46.30 -31.62
CA PRO A 7 -23.03 46.08 -32.00
C PRO A 7 -22.59 44.66 -31.64
N ARG A 8 -22.17 43.92 -32.66
CA ARG A 8 -21.63 42.57 -32.57
C ARG A 8 -20.27 42.63 -31.85
N LYS A 9 -20.27 42.31 -30.56
CA LYS A 9 -19.08 42.21 -29.71
C LYS A 9 -18.22 41.05 -30.22
N GLY A 10 -17.15 41.39 -30.94
CA GLY A 10 -16.22 40.40 -31.49
C GLY A 10 -15.60 39.54 -30.38
N PRO A 11 -15.27 38.26 -30.66
CA PRO A 11 -14.56 37.43 -29.70
C PRO A 11 -13.18 38.04 -29.48
N GLY A 12 -13.00 38.67 -28.32
CA GLY A 12 -11.71 39.13 -27.85
C GLY A 12 -10.78 37.93 -27.78
N LYS A 13 -9.84 37.85 -28.72
CA LYS A 13 -8.61 37.09 -28.59
C LYS A 13 -7.88 37.61 -27.34
N HIS A 14 -8.24 37.06 -26.19
CA HIS A 14 -7.36 37.07 -25.05
C HIS A 14 -6.26 36.08 -25.38
N ASP A 15 -5.19 36.61 -25.98
CA ASP A 15 -3.84 36.05 -25.91
C ASP A 15 -3.41 36.08 -24.43
N ALA A 16 -4.07 35.26 -23.60
CA ALA A 16 -3.63 34.93 -22.27
C ALA A 16 -2.41 34.04 -22.48
N GLY A 17 -1.26 34.61 -22.11
CA GLY A 17 0.06 34.12 -22.46
C GLY A 17 0.19 32.61 -22.41
N LEU A 18 0.90 32.11 -23.41
CA LEU A 18 1.69 30.89 -23.39
C LEU A 18 2.38 30.78 -22.03
N GLY A 19 1.65 30.22 -21.06
CA GLY A 19 2.16 29.79 -19.78
C GLY A 19 3.19 28.75 -20.12
N ALA A 20 4.45 29.16 -20.06
CA ALA A 20 5.57 28.26 -20.18
C ALA A 20 5.27 27.05 -19.30
N ASP A 21 5.05 25.89 -19.92
CA ASP A 21 4.85 24.65 -19.19
C ASP A 21 5.95 24.57 -18.13
N PRO A 22 5.62 24.48 -16.84
CA PRO A 22 6.63 24.48 -15.80
C PRO A 22 7.60 23.34 -16.13
N PRO A 23 8.91 23.63 -16.24
CA PRO A 23 9.88 22.66 -16.73
C PRO A 23 9.73 21.41 -15.87
N LEU A 24 9.26 20.34 -16.53
CA LEU A 24 9.00 19.04 -15.94
C LEU A 24 10.12 18.74 -14.93
N GLN A 25 9.77 18.76 -13.63
CA GLN A 25 10.68 18.46 -12.52
C GLN A 25 11.12 16.98 -12.58
N LYS A 26 11.96 16.64 -13.56
CA LYS A 26 12.58 15.32 -13.74
C LYS A 26 13.67 14.98 -12.72
N PRO A 27 14.40 15.92 -12.06
CA PRO A 27 15.49 15.51 -11.17
C PRO A 27 15.01 15.00 -9.81
N ALA A 28 13.92 15.57 -9.25
CA ALA A 28 13.40 15.13 -7.95
C ALA A 28 12.91 13.68 -7.96
N LEU A 29 12.31 13.25 -9.08
CA LEU A 29 11.81 11.88 -9.24
C LEU A 29 12.94 10.85 -9.41
N ARG A 30 14.11 11.24 -9.92
CA ARG A 30 15.27 10.35 -10.08
C ARG A 30 15.90 9.95 -8.74
N LEU A 31 15.84 10.84 -7.74
CA LEU A 31 16.35 10.58 -6.38
C LEU A 31 15.34 9.88 -5.49
N ALA A 32 14.03 10.06 -5.71
CA ALA A 32 13.01 9.42 -4.90
C ALA A 32 13.05 7.88 -4.98
N ILE A 33 13.36 7.33 -6.16
CA ILE A 33 13.37 5.87 -6.40
C ILE A 33 14.42 5.14 -5.54
N PRO A 34 15.72 5.48 -5.58
CA PRO A 34 16.73 4.80 -4.77
C PRO A 34 16.50 5.00 -3.26
N VAL A 35 16.04 6.19 -2.85
CA VAL A 35 15.74 6.48 -1.45
C VAL A 35 14.60 5.61 -0.93
N TRP A 36 13.50 5.49 -1.68
CA TRP A 36 12.39 4.62 -1.29
C TRP A 36 12.77 3.13 -1.28
N SER A 37 13.63 2.67 -2.19
CA SER A 37 14.14 1.29 -2.15
C SER A 37 14.98 1.03 -0.90
N ALA A 38 15.82 1.99 -0.49
CA ALA A 38 16.62 1.86 0.73
C ALA A 38 15.73 1.80 1.98
N VAL A 39 14.66 2.62 2.04
CA VAL A 39 13.69 2.60 3.14
C VAL A 39 13.01 1.24 3.26
N TRP A 40 12.59 0.63 2.14
CA TRP A 40 11.99 -0.72 2.17
C TRP A 40 12.97 -1.80 2.59
N VAL A 41 14.23 -1.73 2.15
CA VAL A 41 15.28 -2.67 2.60
C VAL A 41 15.51 -2.55 4.10
N ILE A 42 15.58 -1.31 4.63
CA ILE A 42 15.74 -1.06 6.06
C ILE A 42 14.53 -1.58 6.83
N LEU A 43 13.30 -1.28 6.39
CA LEU A 43 12.07 -1.75 7.06
C LEU A 43 11.94 -3.28 7.04
N ALA A 44 12.31 -3.94 5.93
CA ALA A 44 12.35 -5.39 5.84
C ALA A 44 13.41 -5.99 6.77
N GLY A 45 14.61 -5.40 6.82
CA GLY A 45 15.69 -5.80 7.73
C GLY A 45 15.32 -5.62 9.20
N VAL A 46 14.68 -4.51 9.56
CA VAL A 46 14.19 -4.24 10.93
C VAL A 46 13.06 -5.20 11.29
N SER A 47 12.10 -5.43 10.39
CA SER A 47 11.01 -6.39 10.62
C SER A 47 11.56 -7.80 10.83
N LEU A 48 12.59 -8.19 10.07
CA LEU A 48 13.27 -9.46 10.24
C LEU A 48 14.02 -9.53 11.58
N ALA A 49 14.76 -8.50 11.96
CA ALA A 49 15.48 -8.44 13.23
C ALA A 49 14.54 -8.50 14.44
N LEU A 50 13.37 -7.87 14.34
CA LEU A 50 12.32 -7.92 15.36
C LEU A 50 11.64 -9.29 15.42
N ALA A 51 11.37 -9.92 14.27
CA ALA A 51 10.85 -11.29 14.21
C ALA A 51 11.85 -12.27 14.85
N TYR A 52 13.15 -12.11 14.56
CA TYR A 52 14.22 -12.93 15.13
C TYR A 52 14.40 -12.73 16.64
N ARG A 53 14.06 -11.55 17.17
CA ARG A 53 14.13 -11.25 18.61
C ARG A 53 12.97 -11.84 19.41
N HIS A 54 11.80 -12.01 18.80
CA HIS A 54 10.59 -12.49 19.49
C HIS A 54 10.32 -13.97 19.29
N LEU A 55 10.87 -14.58 18.24
CA LEU A 55 11.00 -16.02 18.15
C LEU A 55 12.18 -16.40 19.05
N GLU A 56 11.95 -16.84 20.28
CA GLU A 56 12.91 -17.71 20.97
C GLU A 56 13.04 -18.93 20.04
N PRO A 57 14.08 -19.01 19.19
CA PRO A 57 14.11 -20.05 18.20
C PRO A 57 14.34 -21.34 18.99
N PRO A 58 13.48 -22.38 18.86
CA PRO A 58 13.85 -23.69 19.35
C PRO A 58 15.26 -24.02 18.84
N PRO A 59 16.13 -24.67 19.65
CA PRO A 59 17.56 -24.88 19.34
C PRO A 59 17.83 -25.65 18.03
N GLU A 60 16.78 -26.08 17.34
CA GLU A 60 16.81 -26.82 16.09
C GLU A 60 16.32 -26.05 14.86
N ILE A 61 16.11 -24.72 14.91
CA ILE A 61 15.89 -23.98 13.64
C ILE A 61 17.22 -24.02 12.86
N PRO A 62 17.32 -24.79 11.76
CA PRO A 62 18.59 -25.00 11.09
C PRO A 62 19.03 -23.67 10.48
N LEU A 63 20.31 -23.35 10.60
CA LEU A 63 21.01 -22.25 9.92
C LEU A 63 20.50 -22.01 8.47
N PHE A 64 20.10 -23.10 7.82
CA PHE A 64 19.43 -23.14 6.53
C PHE A 64 18.20 -22.22 6.40
N GLN A 65 17.28 -22.16 7.38
CA GLN A 65 16.11 -21.28 7.30
C GLN A 65 16.49 -19.80 7.37
N ALA A 66 17.45 -19.44 8.23
CA ALA A 66 17.96 -18.07 8.30
C ALA A 66 18.65 -17.66 6.99
N ILE A 67 19.49 -18.55 6.42
CA ILE A 67 20.14 -18.35 5.12
C ILE A 67 19.09 -18.22 4.02
N LEU A 68 18.05 -19.05 4.02
CA LEU A 68 16.98 -19.00 3.02
C LEU A 68 16.25 -17.65 3.05
N VAL A 69 15.93 -17.15 4.24
CA VAL A 69 15.25 -15.86 4.39
C VAL A 69 16.15 -14.71 3.93
N VAL A 70 17.43 -14.70 4.31
CA VAL A 70 18.40 -13.69 3.84
C VAL A 70 18.56 -13.77 2.32
N ALA A 71 18.67 -14.97 1.75
CA ALA A 71 18.79 -15.17 0.31
C ALA A 71 17.56 -14.65 -0.44
N VAL A 72 16.35 -14.89 0.08
CA VAL A 72 15.10 -14.37 -0.50
C VAL A 72 15.07 -12.84 -0.43
N ILE A 73 15.49 -12.23 0.68
CA ILE A 73 15.55 -10.77 0.82
C ILE A 73 16.58 -10.16 -0.14
N CYS A 74 17.77 -10.76 -0.25
CA CYS A 74 18.82 -10.33 -1.18
C CYS A 74 18.37 -10.48 -2.64
N LEU A 75 17.73 -11.60 -2.99
CA LEU A 75 17.14 -11.81 -4.31
C LEU A 75 16.08 -10.76 -4.61
N PHE A 76 15.19 -10.49 -3.66
CA PHE A 76 14.15 -9.47 -3.81
C PHE A 76 14.75 -8.08 -4.01
N ALA A 77 15.77 -7.71 -3.25
CA ALA A 77 16.48 -6.44 -3.37
C ALA A 77 17.25 -6.31 -4.69
N ALA A 78 17.82 -7.40 -5.22
CA ALA A 78 18.54 -7.40 -6.50
C ALA A 78 17.59 -7.35 -7.71
N VAL A 79 16.42 -7.98 -7.60
CA VAL A 79 15.42 -8.05 -8.66
C VAL A 79 14.59 -6.75 -8.72
N MET A 80 14.29 -6.14 -7.56
CA MET A 80 13.44 -4.96 -7.43
C MET A 80 13.79 -3.77 -8.36
N PRO A 81 15.06 -3.39 -8.58
CA PRO A 81 15.42 -2.28 -9.48
C PRO A 81 15.07 -2.56 -10.95
N GLY A 82 15.37 -3.76 -11.44
CA GLY A 82 15.02 -4.19 -12.81
C GLY A 82 13.51 -4.33 -12.99
N LEU A 83 12.87 -4.88 -11.96
CA LEU A 83 11.42 -4.97 -11.91
C LEU A 83 10.80 -3.55 -11.86
N MET A 84 11.38 -2.57 -11.15
CA MET A 84 10.92 -1.16 -11.10
C MET A 84 10.97 -0.46 -12.45
N LEU A 85 11.96 -0.78 -13.30
CA LEU A 85 11.99 -0.30 -14.68
C LEU A 85 10.83 -0.91 -15.49
N LEU A 86 10.51 -2.18 -15.26
CA LEU A 86 9.31 -2.83 -15.80
C LEU A 86 7.99 -2.29 -15.20
N VAL A 87 7.95 -1.88 -13.92
CA VAL A 87 6.78 -1.24 -13.25
C VAL A 87 6.31 -0.05 -14.06
N ARG A 88 7.27 0.72 -14.55
CA ARG A 88 6.98 1.94 -15.28
C ARG A 88 6.27 1.66 -16.60
N GLN A 89 6.49 0.49 -17.17
CA GLN A 89 5.94 0.10 -18.46
C GLN A 89 4.62 -0.68 -18.33
N ASN A 90 4.45 -1.51 -17.29
CA ASN A 90 3.26 -2.34 -17.09
C ASN A 90 2.75 -2.33 -15.66
N ARG A 91 2.01 -1.28 -15.31
CA ARG A 91 1.40 -1.09 -13.98
C ARG A 91 0.44 -2.23 -13.58
N GLU A 92 -0.20 -2.87 -14.56
CA GLU A 92 -1.14 -3.98 -14.35
C GLU A 92 -0.47 -5.28 -13.89
N ILE A 93 0.69 -5.61 -14.46
CA ILE A 93 1.41 -6.87 -14.17
C ILE A 93 1.81 -6.91 -12.70
N TRP A 94 2.13 -5.76 -12.12
CA TRP A 94 2.61 -5.68 -10.74
C TRP A 94 1.59 -5.96 -9.67
N SER A 95 0.36 -5.46 -9.85
CA SER A 95 -0.73 -5.83 -8.93
C SER A 95 -0.94 -7.34 -8.91
N LEU A 96 -0.84 -7.99 -10.08
CA LEU A 96 -0.96 -9.45 -10.17
C LEU A 96 0.20 -10.17 -9.50
N VAL A 97 1.44 -9.70 -9.69
CA VAL A 97 2.62 -10.27 -9.03
C VAL A 97 2.52 -10.15 -7.50
N CYS A 98 2.14 -8.98 -6.98
CA CYS A 98 1.96 -8.80 -5.54
C CYS A 98 0.85 -9.70 -4.97
N VAL A 99 -0.27 -9.83 -5.68
CA VAL A 99 -1.36 -10.74 -5.28
C VAL A 99 -0.91 -12.20 -5.35
N ALA A 100 -0.16 -12.60 -6.38
CA ALA A 100 0.38 -13.96 -6.48
C ALA A 100 1.34 -14.28 -5.33
N LEU A 101 2.25 -13.36 -4.99
CA LEU A 101 3.15 -13.50 -3.85
C LEU A 101 2.39 -13.58 -2.52
N LEU A 102 1.34 -12.78 -2.36
CA LEU A 102 0.46 -12.81 -1.19
C LEU A 102 -0.24 -14.17 -1.04
N VAL A 103 -0.74 -14.73 -2.14
CA VAL A 103 -1.39 -16.06 -2.17
C VAL A 103 -0.39 -17.17 -1.83
N VAL A 104 0.79 -17.16 -2.46
CA VAL A 104 1.85 -18.16 -2.21
C VAL A 104 2.34 -18.06 -0.76
N GLY A 105 2.58 -16.85 -0.25
CA GLY A 105 3.01 -16.64 1.13
C GLY A 105 1.96 -17.09 2.14
N SER A 106 0.68 -16.82 1.89
CA SER A 106 -0.43 -17.28 2.75
C SER A 106 -0.54 -18.79 2.75
N SER A 107 -0.45 -19.42 1.57
CA SER A 107 -0.45 -20.89 1.43
C SER A 107 0.72 -21.53 2.18
N ALA A 108 1.93 -21.00 2.03
CA ALA A 108 3.11 -21.47 2.76
C ALA A 108 2.93 -21.35 4.29
N GLY A 109 2.35 -20.25 4.76
CA GLY A 109 2.04 -20.04 6.18
C GLY A 109 1.04 -21.05 6.75
N ILE A 110 0.03 -21.43 5.95
CA ILE A 110 -0.95 -22.47 6.29
C ILE A 110 -0.26 -23.84 6.37
N HIS A 111 0.53 -24.21 5.36
CA HIS A 111 1.23 -25.50 5.33
C HIS A 111 2.27 -25.65 6.45
N ALA A 112 2.89 -24.55 6.88
CA ALA A 112 3.79 -24.53 8.03
C ALA A 112 3.07 -24.62 9.38
N GLY A 113 1.72 -24.63 9.40
CA GLY A 113 0.92 -24.59 10.62
C GLY A 113 1.02 -23.27 11.39
N GLY A 114 1.63 -22.24 10.80
CA GLY A 114 1.85 -20.95 11.45
C GLY A 114 0.66 -20.00 11.34
N ILE A 115 -0.29 -20.28 10.44
CA ILE A 115 -1.48 -19.47 10.18
C ILE A 115 -2.66 -20.42 9.98
N SER A 116 -3.81 -20.13 10.59
CA SER A 116 -5.03 -20.90 10.33
C SER A 116 -5.55 -20.69 8.90
N TRP A 117 -6.31 -21.65 8.38
CA TRP A 117 -6.94 -21.53 7.05
C TRP A 117 -7.80 -20.27 6.92
N GLN A 118 -8.55 -19.93 7.98
CA GLN A 118 -9.41 -18.74 8.02
C GLN A 118 -8.59 -17.45 7.97
N ALA A 119 -7.52 -17.36 8.77
CA ALA A 119 -6.62 -16.22 8.77
C ALA A 119 -5.88 -16.08 7.42
N GLY A 120 -5.52 -17.19 6.77
CA GLY A 120 -4.92 -17.19 5.44
C GLY A 120 -5.86 -16.65 4.34
N ILE A 121 -7.13 -17.08 4.31
CA ILE A 121 -8.12 -16.53 3.37
C ILE A 121 -8.32 -15.03 3.63
N ALA A 122 -8.52 -14.65 4.89
CA ALA A 122 -8.68 -13.26 5.27
C ALA A 122 -7.45 -12.43 4.87
N ALA A 123 -6.24 -13.00 5.03
CA ALA A 123 -5.01 -12.34 4.64
C ALA A 123 -4.94 -12.07 3.14
N VAL A 124 -5.37 -13.04 2.32
CA VAL A 124 -5.43 -12.87 0.86
C VAL A 124 -6.43 -11.78 0.47
N VAL A 125 -7.64 -11.78 1.06
CA VAL A 125 -8.68 -10.81 0.74
C VAL A 125 -8.29 -9.39 1.16
N PHE A 126 -7.93 -9.19 2.43
CA PHE A 126 -7.57 -7.87 2.94
C PHE A 126 -6.24 -7.38 2.40
N GLY A 127 -5.26 -8.26 2.17
CA GLY A 127 -4.01 -7.91 1.51
C GLY A 127 -4.23 -7.45 0.08
N SER A 128 -5.08 -8.14 -0.68
CA SER A 128 -5.42 -7.73 -2.07
C SER A 128 -6.14 -6.39 -2.11
N LEU A 129 -7.09 -6.14 -1.20
CA LEU A 129 -7.76 -4.84 -1.07
C LEU A 129 -6.77 -3.72 -0.70
N THR A 130 -5.87 -3.98 0.25
CA THR A 130 -4.82 -3.04 0.65
C THR A 130 -3.93 -2.67 -0.53
N LEU A 131 -3.48 -3.66 -1.30
CA LEU A 131 -2.68 -3.45 -2.51
C LEU A 131 -3.44 -2.67 -3.59
N TYR A 132 -4.73 -2.96 -3.77
CA TYR A 132 -5.59 -2.26 -4.71
C TYR A 132 -5.70 -0.77 -4.37
N PHE A 133 -6.01 -0.42 -3.12
CA PHE A 133 -6.11 0.98 -2.70
C PHE A 133 -4.75 1.70 -2.69
N ALA A 134 -3.68 1.02 -2.30
CA ALA A 134 -2.32 1.56 -2.38
C ALA A 134 -1.97 1.91 -3.83
N ARG A 135 -2.31 1.03 -4.78
CA ARG A 135 -2.11 1.28 -6.20
C ARG A 135 -2.89 2.52 -6.68
N GLN A 136 -4.16 2.66 -6.31
CA GLN A 136 -4.98 3.82 -6.67
C GLN A 136 -4.43 5.11 -6.05
N LEU A 137 -3.96 5.06 -4.80
CA LEU A 137 -3.28 6.17 -4.14
C LEU A 137 -2.06 6.64 -4.94
N PHE A 138 -1.15 5.72 -5.29
CA PHE A 138 0.01 6.07 -6.12
C PHE A 138 -0.39 6.58 -7.51
N GLY A 139 -1.52 6.12 -8.05
CA GLY A 139 -2.09 6.62 -9.31
C GLY A 139 -2.44 8.10 -9.21
N ALA A 140 -3.21 8.45 -8.19
CA ALA A 140 -3.65 9.82 -7.96
C ALA A 140 -2.47 10.76 -7.62
N LEU A 141 -1.51 10.30 -6.81
CA LEU A 141 -0.31 11.08 -6.49
C LEU A 141 0.55 11.38 -7.73
N GLN A 142 0.67 10.43 -8.66
CA GLN A 142 1.40 10.65 -9.92
C GLN A 142 0.71 11.64 -10.86
N GLN A 143 -0.60 11.80 -10.74
CA GLN A 143 -1.37 12.82 -11.47
C GLN A 143 -1.24 14.21 -10.82
N GLY A 144 -0.46 14.34 -9.74
CA GLY A 144 -0.29 15.59 -9.00
C GLY A 144 -1.43 15.91 -8.04
N GLU A 145 -2.37 14.97 -7.83
CA GLU A 145 -3.41 15.15 -6.81
C GLU A 145 -2.79 15.12 -5.41
N GLN A 146 -3.20 16.05 -4.54
CA GLN A 146 -2.75 16.09 -3.15
C GLN A 146 -3.82 15.51 -2.22
N ALA A 147 -3.39 14.75 -1.21
CA ALA A 147 -4.25 14.33 -0.12
C ALA A 147 -4.57 15.55 0.75
N ARG A 148 -5.82 16.03 0.69
CA ARG A 148 -6.29 17.20 1.45
C ARG A 148 -7.60 16.87 2.13
N PHE A 149 -7.73 17.35 3.36
CA PHE A 149 -8.98 17.36 4.10
C PHE A 149 -9.45 18.80 4.15
N GLU A 150 -10.41 19.15 3.29
CA GLU A 150 -10.93 20.50 3.23
C GLU A 150 -12.20 20.57 4.08
N ARG A 151 -12.19 21.41 5.12
CA ARG A 151 -13.41 21.75 5.86
C ARG A 151 -14.27 22.62 4.95
N HIS A 152 -15.32 22.05 4.39
CA HIS A 152 -16.31 22.81 3.65
C HIS A 152 -17.42 23.23 4.62
N TRP A 153 -17.56 24.53 4.84
CA TRP A 153 -18.59 25.10 5.70
C TRP A 153 -19.92 25.35 4.96
N GLY A 154 -20.01 24.95 3.68
CA GLY A 154 -21.18 25.19 2.84
C GLY A 154 -21.85 23.89 2.39
N GLY A 155 -22.78 23.37 3.18
CA GLY A 155 -23.71 22.31 2.80
C GLY A 155 -25.12 22.67 3.28
N LEU A 156 -26.14 22.43 2.44
CA LEU A 156 -27.55 22.71 2.74
C LEU A 156 -27.95 22.05 4.08
N GLY A 157 -28.14 22.86 5.12
CA GLY A 157 -28.79 22.42 6.36
C GLY A 157 -28.00 22.54 7.66
N GLY A 158 -26.76 23.05 7.66
CA GLY A 158 -26.04 23.50 8.88
C GLY A 158 -25.66 22.42 9.92
N ALA A 159 -26.23 21.22 9.85
CA ALA A 159 -26.02 20.15 10.84
C ALA A 159 -24.94 19.12 10.44
N LEU A 160 -24.59 19.04 9.15
CA LEU A 160 -23.49 18.22 8.67
C LEU A 160 -22.38 19.14 8.16
N GLN A 161 -21.41 19.45 9.03
CA GLN A 161 -20.11 19.94 8.58
C GLN A 161 -19.51 18.89 7.64
N GLY A 162 -19.70 19.07 6.34
CA GLY A 162 -19.19 18.15 5.32
C GLY A 162 -17.68 18.33 5.19
N TRP A 163 -16.92 17.35 5.70
CA TRP A 163 -15.51 17.25 5.36
C TRP A 163 -15.42 16.79 3.90
N ARG A 164 -14.88 17.62 3.02
CA ARG A 164 -14.58 17.17 1.66
C ARG A 164 -13.26 16.42 1.71
N VAL A 165 -13.35 15.10 1.58
CA VAL A 165 -12.18 14.22 1.51
C VAL A 165 -11.76 14.09 0.05
N THR A 166 -10.50 14.40 -0.28
CA THR A 166 -10.01 14.18 -1.65
C THR A 166 -9.85 12.68 -1.95
N ARG A 167 -9.89 12.29 -3.24
CA ARG A 167 -9.72 10.88 -3.65
C ARG A 167 -8.43 10.23 -3.09
N PRO A 168 -7.25 10.88 -3.13
CA PRO A 168 -6.04 10.31 -2.53
C PRO A 168 -6.20 10.08 -1.02
N ALA A 169 -6.89 10.98 -0.31
CA ALA A 169 -7.14 10.80 1.12
C ALA A 169 -8.04 9.58 1.39
N ILE A 170 -9.09 9.34 0.58
CA ILE A 170 -9.92 8.13 0.67
C ILE A 170 -9.09 6.86 0.45
N TYR A 171 -8.23 6.85 -0.58
CA TYR A 171 -7.38 5.70 -0.89
C TYR A 171 -6.36 5.43 0.23
N LEU A 172 -5.75 6.49 0.78
CA LEU A 172 -4.84 6.38 1.92
C LEU A 172 -5.56 5.80 3.14
N THR A 173 -6.69 6.38 3.53
CA THR A 173 -7.47 5.90 4.67
C THR A 173 -7.92 4.44 4.48
N SER A 174 -8.37 4.08 3.29
CA SER A 174 -8.76 2.69 2.97
C SER A 174 -7.58 1.72 3.07
N THR A 175 -6.42 2.11 2.53
CA THR A 175 -5.18 1.31 2.63
C THR A 175 -4.79 1.07 4.08
N LEU A 176 -4.87 2.11 4.92
CA LEU A 176 -4.58 2.00 6.35
C LEU A 176 -5.58 1.12 7.09
N ILE A 177 -6.87 1.27 6.82
CA ILE A 177 -7.93 0.44 7.44
C ILE A 177 -7.73 -1.03 7.10
N PHE A 178 -7.61 -1.36 5.81
CA PHE A 178 -7.45 -2.77 5.40
C PHE A 178 -6.11 -3.36 5.84
N GLY A 179 -5.03 -2.57 5.82
CA GLY A 179 -3.74 -2.99 6.35
C GLY A 179 -3.76 -3.25 7.85
N ALA A 180 -4.46 -2.39 8.62
CA ALA A 180 -4.63 -2.57 10.05
C ALA A 180 -5.50 -3.80 10.38
N LEU A 181 -6.60 -4.01 9.64
CA LEU A 181 -7.44 -5.20 9.79
C LEU A 181 -6.67 -6.48 9.49
N LEU A 182 -5.86 -6.49 8.42
CA LEU A 182 -4.97 -7.59 8.09
C LEU A 182 -4.02 -7.91 9.26
N GLY A 183 -3.34 -6.89 9.79
CA GLY A 183 -2.45 -7.06 10.95
C GLY A 183 -3.16 -7.57 12.19
N ALA A 184 -4.35 -7.03 12.49
CA ALA A 184 -5.15 -7.43 13.63
C ALA A 184 -5.62 -8.90 13.53
N ILE A 185 -6.03 -9.35 12.34
CA ILE A 185 -6.45 -10.74 12.10
C ILE A 185 -5.27 -11.70 12.29
N LEU A 186 -4.11 -11.38 11.71
CA LEU A 186 -2.92 -12.22 11.85
C LEU A 186 -2.45 -12.28 13.31
N LEU A 187 -2.52 -11.17 14.04
CA LEU A 187 -2.18 -11.13 15.46
C LEU A 187 -3.18 -11.95 16.30
N ALA A 188 -4.48 -11.80 16.05
CA ALA A 188 -5.53 -12.53 16.75
C ALA A 188 -5.39 -14.05 16.54
N ASP A 189 -5.09 -14.49 15.31
CA ASP A 189 -4.85 -15.89 14.99
C ASP A 189 -3.69 -16.48 15.80
N ARG A 190 -2.57 -15.75 15.91
CA ARG A 190 -1.42 -16.15 16.73
C ARG A 190 -1.76 -16.27 18.20
N VAL A 191 -2.53 -15.32 18.74
CA VAL A 191 -2.96 -15.37 20.16
C VAL A 191 -3.87 -16.57 20.41
N LEU A 192 -4.77 -16.90 19.49
CA LEU A 192 -5.64 -18.06 19.60
C LEU A 192 -4.86 -19.39 19.53
N GLN A 193 -3.90 -19.49 18.61
CA GLN A 193 -3.02 -20.65 18.51
C GLN A 193 -2.19 -20.85 19.80
N ALA A 194 -1.64 -19.77 20.36
CA ALA A 194 -0.89 -19.84 21.62
C ALA A 194 -1.76 -20.36 22.77
N ARG A 195 -3.00 -19.86 22.92
CA ARG A 195 -3.93 -20.30 23.97
C ARG A 195 -4.35 -21.76 23.84
N THR A 196 -4.57 -22.23 22.62
CA THR A 196 -4.95 -23.63 22.37
C THR A 196 -3.80 -24.60 22.64
N ALA A 197 -2.55 -24.19 22.36
CA ALA A 197 -1.37 -24.97 22.70
C ALA A 197 -1.17 -25.14 24.22
N ASP A 198 -1.49 -24.12 25.01
CA ASP A 198 -1.37 -24.17 26.47
C ASP A 198 -2.49 -25.00 27.12
N ALA A 199 -3.73 -24.91 26.61
CA ALA A 199 -4.86 -25.69 27.11
C ALA A 199 -4.60 -27.21 27.05
N GLY A 200 -3.88 -27.67 26.02
CA GLY A 200 -3.53 -29.09 25.84
C GLY A 200 -2.54 -29.66 26.85
N LYS A 201 -1.87 -28.82 27.67
CA LYS A 201 -0.85 -29.27 28.64
C LYS A 201 -1.40 -29.51 30.04
N THR A 202 -2.69 -29.32 30.27
CA THR A 202 -3.28 -29.48 31.61
C THR A 202 -3.25 -30.97 31.99
N PRO A 203 -2.50 -31.38 33.04
CA PRO A 203 -2.34 -32.79 33.37
C PRO A 203 -3.70 -33.39 33.78
N ALA A 204 -4.04 -34.55 33.22
CA ALA A 204 -5.21 -35.31 33.63
C ALA A 204 -5.04 -35.68 35.11
N ALA A 205 -5.97 -35.21 35.94
CA ALA A 205 -6.03 -35.48 37.38
C ALA A 205 -6.48 -36.92 37.66
#